data_AF-A0A409WHF6-F1
#
_entry.id   AF-A0A409WHF6-F1
#
_cell.length_a   1.000
_cell.length_b   1.000
_cell.length_c   1.000
_cell.angle_alpha   90.00
_cell.angle_beta   90.00
_cell.angle_gamma   90.00
#
_symmetry.space_group_name_H-M   'P 1'
#
loop_
_entity.id
_entity.type
_entity.pdbx_description
1 polymer ?
#
loop_
_entity_poly.entity_id
_entity_poly.type
_entity_poly.pdbx_seq_one_letter_code
_entity_poly.pdbx_strand_id
1 'polypeptide(L)'
;MSTYPYSIARSAGTDTTTNENNALLASILATDSMDEISTAEDFAAVERYIRNQGRVDGAGRTTCGVMFWVYPTGMRGPYHVGSLEQDPEEGDEQGGEVKTHGMLVTVERGAALSDALATIKLEHRLSGISHVHIKKA
;
A
#
# COMPACT_ATOMS: atom_id res chain seq x y z
N MET A 1 15.08 -9.93 -21.80
CA MET A 1 14.22 -9.35 -20.74
C MET A 1 12.88 -10.06 -20.88
N SER A 2 12.47 -10.87 -19.89
CA SER A 2 11.20 -11.62 -19.97
C SER A 2 10.04 -10.65 -19.85
N THR A 3 9.06 -10.71 -20.77
CA THR A 3 7.87 -9.87 -20.74
C THR A 3 6.96 -10.37 -19.63
N TYR A 4 6.69 -9.53 -18.64
CA TYR A 4 5.71 -9.83 -17.61
C TYR A 4 4.33 -10.01 -18.26
N PRO A 5 3.62 -11.14 -18.04
CA PRO A 5 2.44 -11.50 -18.82
C PRO A 5 1.19 -10.70 -18.43
N TYR A 6 1.19 -9.97 -17.31
CA TYR A 6 0.04 -9.20 -16.84
C TYR A 6 0.24 -7.72 -17.15
N SER A 7 -0.74 -7.13 -17.82
CA SER A 7 -0.73 -5.71 -18.20
C SER A 7 -1.22 -4.78 -17.08
N ILE A 8 -1.93 -5.34 -16.08
CA ILE A 8 -2.42 -4.71 -14.85
C ILE A 8 -2.51 -5.83 -13.79
N ALA A 9 -1.88 -5.67 -12.62
CA ALA A 9 -2.02 -6.56 -11.47
C ALA A 9 -2.53 -5.74 -10.27
N ARG A 10 -3.73 -6.07 -9.79
CA ARG A 10 -4.40 -5.37 -8.67
C ARG A 10 -5.22 -6.39 -7.88
N SER A 11 -5.25 -6.24 -6.56
CA SER A 11 -6.25 -6.95 -5.73
C SER A 11 -7.47 -6.04 -5.50
N ALA A 12 -8.68 -6.58 -5.69
CA ALA A 12 -9.91 -5.88 -5.38
C ALA A 12 -10.19 -5.99 -3.87
N GLY A 13 -9.83 -4.95 -3.10
CA GLY A 13 -9.96 -4.93 -1.64
C GLY A 13 -11.39 -4.82 -1.10
N THR A 14 -12.39 -5.46 -1.71
CA THR A 14 -13.79 -5.42 -1.25
C THR A 14 -14.53 -6.76 -1.30
N ASP A 15 -14.03 -7.77 -2.01
CA ASP A 15 -14.69 -9.09 -2.03
C ASP A 15 -14.03 -10.04 -1.03
N THR A 16 -14.72 -10.28 0.08
CA THR A 16 -14.41 -11.27 1.13
C THR A 16 -14.45 -12.73 0.63
N THR A 17 -14.60 -12.97 -0.68
CA THR A 17 -14.76 -14.30 -1.30
C THR A 17 -13.48 -14.88 -1.91
N THR A 18 -12.37 -14.13 -1.98
CA THR A 18 -11.05 -14.71 -2.33
C THR A 18 -10.02 -14.42 -1.23
N ASN A 19 -10.12 -15.18 -0.14
CA ASN A 19 -9.21 -15.12 1.02
C ASN A 19 -7.72 -15.28 0.68
N GLU A 20 -7.36 -15.88 -0.45
CA GLU A 20 -5.97 -16.20 -0.80
C GLU A 20 -5.13 -14.97 -1.15
N ASN A 21 -5.69 -13.99 -1.88
CA ASN A 21 -4.97 -12.76 -2.23
C ASN A 21 -4.72 -11.91 -0.99
N ASN A 22 -5.71 -11.82 -0.10
CA ASN A 22 -5.56 -11.13 1.17
C ASN A 22 -4.59 -11.86 2.10
N ALA A 23 -4.57 -13.20 2.12
CA ALA A 23 -3.60 -13.98 2.88
C ALA A 23 -2.17 -13.78 2.38
N LEU A 24 -1.94 -13.75 1.07
CA LEU A 24 -0.63 -13.46 0.50
C LEU A 24 -0.17 -12.04 0.88
N LEU A 25 -1.02 -11.02 0.66
CA LEU A 25 -0.68 -9.65 1.01
C LEU A 25 -0.47 -9.47 2.51
N ALA A 26 -1.28 -10.10 3.34
CA ALA A 26 -1.11 -10.16 4.79
C ALA A 26 0.23 -10.81 5.18
N SER A 27 0.60 -11.93 4.55
CA SER A 27 1.87 -12.61 4.85
C SER A 27 3.09 -11.79 4.43
N ILE A 28 3.03 -11.12 3.27
CA ILE A 28 4.08 -10.20 2.82
C ILE A 28 4.21 -9.02 3.79
N LEU A 29 3.09 -8.54 4.32
CA LEU A 29 3.09 -7.46 5.30
C LEU A 29 3.65 -7.92 6.66
N ALA A 30 3.31 -9.14 7.08
CA ALA A 30 3.81 -9.72 8.33
C ALA A 30 5.33 -9.96 8.36
N THR A 31 6.05 -9.80 7.24
CA THR A 31 7.51 -9.93 7.24
C THR A 31 8.22 -8.72 7.87
N ASP A 32 7.52 -7.58 8.06
CA ASP A 32 8.07 -6.32 8.62
C ASP A 32 9.40 -5.89 7.95
N SER A 33 9.59 -6.30 6.70
CA SER A 33 10.87 -6.18 5.98
C SER A 33 10.81 -5.18 4.82
N MET A 34 9.66 -4.53 4.64
CA MET A 34 9.42 -3.60 3.53
C MET A 34 9.17 -2.21 4.08
N ASP A 35 9.60 -1.21 3.33
CA ASP A 35 9.40 0.18 3.73
C ASP A 35 7.92 0.53 3.81
N GLU A 36 7.55 1.18 4.91
CA GLU A 36 6.20 1.66 5.19
C GLU A 36 6.13 3.18 5.07
N ILE A 37 5.28 3.68 4.18
CA ILE A 37 5.21 5.10 3.86
C ILE A 37 3.80 5.64 4.15
N SER A 38 3.72 6.70 4.94
CA SER A 38 2.45 7.38 5.24
C SER A 38 2.02 8.29 4.09
N THR A 39 0.71 8.45 3.91
CA THR A 39 0.12 9.44 2.98
C THR A 39 0.12 10.88 3.51
N ALA A 40 0.82 11.14 4.63
CA ALA A 40 0.95 12.47 5.20
C ALA A 40 1.42 13.51 4.18
N GLU A 41 0.98 14.77 4.37
CA GLU A 41 1.32 15.89 3.49
C GLU A 41 0.96 15.66 2.02
N ASP A 42 -0.25 15.14 1.75
CA ASP A 42 -0.75 14.84 0.40
C ASP A 42 0.22 13.95 -0.42
N PHE A 43 0.65 12.84 0.18
CA PHE A 43 1.54 11.85 -0.41
C PHE A 43 2.95 12.37 -0.73
N ALA A 44 3.38 13.52 -0.19
CA ALA A 44 4.74 14.04 -0.42
C ALA A 44 5.83 13.06 0.02
N ALA A 45 5.60 12.30 1.10
CA ALA A 45 6.52 11.25 1.55
C ALA A 45 6.63 10.11 0.54
N VAL A 46 5.52 9.71 -0.10
CA VAL A 46 5.48 8.68 -1.13
C VAL A 46 6.22 9.14 -2.38
N GLU A 47 5.99 10.37 -2.84
CA GLU A 47 6.72 10.93 -3.98
C GLU A 47 8.23 10.95 -3.72
N ARG A 48 8.65 11.46 -2.55
CA ARG A 48 10.05 11.51 -2.14
C ARG A 48 10.66 10.10 -2.07
N TYR A 49 9.91 9.13 -1.56
CA TYR A 49 10.35 7.75 -1.49
C TYR A 49 10.60 7.16 -2.88
N ILE A 50 9.63 7.25 -3.80
CA ILE A 50 9.79 6.73 -5.17
C ILE A 50 10.94 7.45 -5.88
N ARG A 51 11.06 8.77 -5.71
CA ARG A 51 12.14 9.56 -6.29
C ARG A 51 13.52 9.04 -5.86
N ASN A 52 13.69 8.78 -4.57
CA ASN A 52 14.97 8.35 -3.99
C ASN A 52 15.25 6.86 -4.25
N GLN A 53 14.33 5.98 -3.87
CA GLN A 53 14.53 4.53 -3.97
C GLN A 53 14.37 4.00 -5.40
N GLY A 54 13.48 4.59 -6.19
CA GLY A 54 13.34 4.31 -7.61
C GLY A 54 14.43 4.95 -8.47
N ARG A 55 15.30 5.77 -7.84
CA ARG A 55 16.41 6.48 -8.49
C ARG A 55 15.94 7.19 -9.76
N VAL A 56 14.97 8.08 -9.59
CA VAL A 56 14.31 8.77 -10.70
C VAL A 56 15.32 9.62 -11.47
N ASP A 57 15.38 9.44 -12.79
CA ASP A 57 16.30 10.15 -13.68
C ASP A 57 15.79 11.56 -14.07
N GLY A 58 16.59 12.27 -14.86
CA GLY A 58 16.23 13.60 -15.36
C GLY A 58 15.00 13.64 -16.27
N ALA A 59 14.55 12.49 -16.79
CA ALA A 59 13.31 12.36 -17.56
C ALA A 59 12.08 12.05 -16.67
N GLY A 60 12.26 12.00 -15.34
CA GLY A 60 11.19 11.71 -14.40
C GLY A 60 10.80 10.23 -14.35
N ARG A 61 11.69 9.33 -14.78
CA ARG A 61 11.42 7.87 -14.80
C ARG A 61 12.28 7.13 -13.79
N THR A 62 11.72 6.09 -13.19
CA THR A 62 12.47 5.19 -12.30
C THR A 62 13.56 4.45 -13.08
N THR A 63 14.76 4.35 -12.52
CA THR A 63 15.86 3.57 -13.12
C THR A 63 15.98 2.17 -12.53
N CYS A 64 15.28 1.90 -11.43
CA CYS A 64 15.07 0.58 -10.83
C CYS A 64 13.63 0.40 -10.34
N GLY A 65 13.19 -0.85 -10.15
CA GLY A 65 11.88 -1.12 -9.57
C GLY A 65 11.89 -0.94 -8.06
N VAL A 66 10.73 -0.59 -7.49
CA VAL A 66 10.54 -0.45 -6.04
C VAL A 66 9.26 -1.15 -5.59
N MET A 67 9.28 -1.63 -4.34
CA MET A 67 8.14 -2.24 -3.67
C MET A 67 8.09 -1.71 -2.23
N PHE A 68 6.92 -1.25 -1.80
CA PHE A 68 6.72 -0.64 -0.48
C PHE A 68 5.24 -0.58 -0.12
N TRP A 69 4.95 -0.37 1.15
CA TRP A 69 3.59 -0.19 1.65
C TRP A 69 3.22 1.28 1.78
N VAL A 70 1.95 1.59 1.52
CA VAL A 70 1.36 2.91 1.73
C VAL A 70 0.21 2.84 2.72
N TYR A 71 0.22 3.70 3.75
CA TYR A 71 -0.80 3.75 4.80
C TYR A 71 -1.40 5.14 4.97
N PRO A 72 -2.71 5.25 5.32
CA PRO A 72 -3.31 6.50 5.70
C PRO A 72 -2.56 7.18 6.86
N THR A 73 -2.58 8.52 6.87
CA THR A 73 -1.96 9.32 7.93
C THR A 73 -2.53 8.96 9.30
N GLY A 74 -1.67 8.84 10.30
CA GLY A 74 -2.06 8.49 11.68
C GLY A 74 -2.22 7.00 11.93
N MET A 75 -2.10 6.17 10.89
CA MET A 75 -2.09 4.72 11.01
C MET A 75 -0.68 4.14 10.82
N ARG A 76 -0.44 2.97 11.40
CA ARG A 76 0.84 2.24 11.34
C ARG A 76 0.59 0.76 11.20
N GLY A 77 1.34 0.10 10.32
CA GLY A 77 1.22 -1.33 10.08
C GLY A 77 -0.11 -1.76 9.42
N PRO A 78 -0.29 -3.06 9.17
CA PRO A 78 -1.48 -3.65 8.50
C PRO A 78 -2.79 -3.57 9.27
N TYR A 79 -2.67 -3.64 10.59
CA TYR A 79 -3.74 -4.06 11.49
C TYR A 79 -3.77 -3.09 12.65
N HIS A 80 -4.93 -2.51 12.90
CA HIS A 80 -5.20 -1.85 14.15
C HIS A 80 -6.33 -2.61 14.84
N VAL A 81 -6.06 -3.10 16.05
CA VAL A 81 -7.14 -3.48 16.96
C VAL A 81 -7.74 -2.17 17.41
N GLY A 82 -8.99 -1.88 17.04
CA GLY A 82 -9.67 -0.72 17.60
C GLY A 82 -9.71 -0.87 19.12
N SER A 83 -8.88 -0.13 19.87
CA SER A 83 -9.06 0.03 21.31
C SER A 83 -10.40 0.76 21.51
N LEU A 84 -11.37 0.18 22.21
CA LEU A 84 -11.46 0.32 23.67
C LEU A 84 -11.06 1.73 24.11
N GLU A 85 -11.81 2.74 23.67
CA GLU A 85 -11.95 4.04 24.34
C GLU A 85 -13.01 4.86 23.58
N GLN A 86 -14.29 4.54 23.83
CA GLN A 86 -15.41 5.49 23.89
C GLN A 86 -16.72 4.78 24.27
N ASP A 87 -16.76 4.23 25.49
CA ASP A 87 -17.85 4.45 26.44
C ASP A 87 -17.43 3.89 27.82
N PRO A 88 -17.28 4.70 28.88
CA PRO A 88 -16.86 4.20 30.20
C PRO A 88 -17.97 3.47 30.98
N GLU A 89 -19.19 3.38 30.45
CA GLU A 89 -20.35 2.87 31.20
C GLU A 89 -20.81 1.45 30.83
N GLU A 90 -20.26 0.82 29.78
CA GLU A 90 -20.58 -0.58 29.48
C GLU A 90 -19.32 -1.45 29.63
N GLY A 91 -19.27 -2.15 30.76
CA GLY A 91 -18.29 -3.21 31.01
C GLY A 91 -18.52 -4.41 30.09
N ASP A 92 -17.44 -5.17 29.88
CA ASP A 92 -17.37 -6.47 29.20
C ASP A 92 -17.55 -6.35 27.66
N GLU A 93 -16.64 -6.71 26.76
CA GLU A 93 -15.89 -7.96 26.64
C GLU A 93 -14.81 -7.84 25.54
N GLN A 94 -13.84 -8.75 25.59
CA GLN A 94 -12.73 -8.92 24.66
C GLN A 94 -13.18 -9.07 23.19
N GLY A 95 -12.69 -8.21 22.28
CA GLY A 95 -12.84 -8.43 20.84
C GLY A 95 -12.94 -7.17 19.99
N GLY A 96 -11.97 -6.26 20.07
CA GLY A 96 -11.91 -5.14 19.14
C GLY A 96 -11.78 -5.65 17.70
N GLU A 97 -12.67 -5.21 16.81
CA GLU A 97 -12.62 -5.55 15.38
C GLU A 97 -11.22 -5.17 14.83
N VAL A 98 -10.51 -6.16 14.27
CA VAL A 98 -9.22 -5.92 13.63
C VAL A 98 -9.48 -5.18 12.32
N LYS A 99 -9.20 -3.88 12.30
CA LYS A 99 -9.32 -3.07 11.10
C LYS A 99 -8.06 -3.21 10.26
N THR A 100 -8.26 -3.62 9.01
CA THR A 100 -7.18 -3.77 8.04
C THR A 100 -7.04 -2.50 7.21
N HIS A 101 -5.81 -2.08 6.93
CA HIS A 101 -5.50 -0.94 6.07
C HIS A 101 -4.11 -1.10 5.47
N GLY A 102 -3.94 -0.58 4.26
CA GLY A 102 -2.63 -0.53 3.59
C GLY A 102 -2.70 -0.96 2.15
N MET A 103 -1.83 -0.38 1.34
CA MET A 103 -1.71 -0.69 -0.08
C MET A 103 -0.27 -1.08 -0.40
N LEU A 104 -0.07 -2.30 -0.89
CA LEU A 104 1.21 -2.72 -1.44
C LEU A 104 1.37 -2.07 -2.80
N VAL A 105 2.44 -1.30 -2.98
CA VAL A 105 2.76 -0.65 -4.25
C VAL A 105 3.95 -1.37 -4.87
N THR A 106 3.83 -1.79 -6.13
CA THR A 106 4.98 -2.23 -6.93
C THR A 106 5.13 -1.34 -8.15
N VAL A 107 6.31 -0.74 -8.32
CA VAL A 107 6.63 0.15 -9.45
C VAL A 107 7.74 -0.47 -10.27
N GLU A 108 7.53 -0.63 -11.57
CA GLU A 108 8.57 -1.14 -12.47
C GLU A 108 9.67 -0.13 -12.73
N ARG A 109 10.84 -0.63 -13.15
CA ARG A 109 11.88 0.19 -13.78
C ARG A 109 11.35 0.81 -15.08
N GLY A 110 11.46 2.13 -15.21
CA GLY A 110 11.07 2.91 -16.38
C GLY A 110 9.68 3.54 -16.26
N ALA A 111 8.97 3.30 -15.15
CA ALA A 111 7.71 3.95 -14.84
C ALA A 111 7.92 5.46 -14.61
N ALA A 112 6.97 6.27 -15.06
CA ALA A 112 6.98 7.71 -14.80
C ALA A 112 6.55 7.98 -13.35
N LEU A 113 7.28 8.84 -12.64
CA LEU A 113 6.99 9.21 -11.26
C LEU A 113 5.59 9.86 -11.13
N SER A 114 5.23 10.72 -12.08
CA SER A 114 3.91 11.39 -12.12
C SER A 114 2.76 10.39 -12.18
N ASP A 115 2.89 9.40 -13.06
CA ASP A 115 1.84 8.41 -13.31
C ASP A 115 1.74 7.44 -12.13
N ALA A 116 2.89 7.09 -11.54
CA ALA A 116 2.96 6.30 -10.33
C ALA A 116 2.22 6.99 -9.18
N LEU A 117 2.53 8.27 -8.92
CA LEU A 117 1.91 9.03 -7.84
C LEU A 117 0.41 9.21 -8.08
N ALA A 118 -0.01 9.55 -9.30
CA ALA A 118 -1.42 9.69 -9.66
C ALA A 118 -2.19 8.38 -9.46
N THR A 119 -1.61 7.25 -9.86
CA THR A 119 -2.20 5.92 -9.67
C THR A 119 -2.33 5.57 -8.19
N ILE A 120 -1.30 5.83 -7.39
CA ILE A 120 -1.34 5.61 -5.93
C ILE A 120 -2.44 6.44 -5.29
N LYS A 121 -2.56 7.73 -5.63
CA LYS A 121 -3.63 8.60 -5.09
C LYS A 121 -5.03 8.10 -5.46
N LEU A 122 -5.21 7.63 -6.70
CA LEU A 122 -6.49 7.13 -7.20
C LEU A 122 -6.91 5.82 -6.52
N GLU A 123 -5.97 4.90 -6.31
CA GLU A 123 -6.25 3.56 -5.81
C GLU A 123 -6.17 3.46 -4.27
N HIS A 124 -5.68 4.50 -3.59
CA HIS A 124 -5.55 4.52 -2.14
C HIS A 124 -6.92 4.43 -1.45
N ARG A 125 -7.03 3.52 -0.47
CA ARG A 125 -8.24 3.31 0.32
C ARG A 125 -7.92 3.49 1.80
N LEU A 126 -8.90 3.99 2.56
CA LEU A 126 -8.79 4.15 4.02
C LEU A 126 -8.92 2.82 4.78
N SER A 127 -9.49 1.79 4.14
CA SER A 127 -9.75 0.49 4.73
C SER A 127 -9.47 -0.63 3.74
N GLY A 128 -9.17 -1.81 4.26
CA GLY A 128 -8.81 -2.99 3.48
C GLY A 128 -7.32 -3.04 3.16
N ILE A 129 -6.86 -4.23 2.79
CA ILE A 129 -5.54 -4.46 2.22
C ILE A 129 -5.71 -4.53 0.70
N SER A 130 -4.87 -3.79 -0.03
CA SER A 130 -4.86 -3.81 -1.49
C SER A 130 -3.45 -3.90 -2.05
N HIS A 131 -3.36 -4.18 -3.34
CA HIS A 131 -2.13 -4.13 -4.11
C HIS A 131 -2.37 -3.36 -5.40
N VAL A 132 -1.41 -2.51 -5.75
CA VAL A 132 -1.36 -1.82 -7.04
C VAL A 132 0.00 -2.03 -7.70
N HIS A 133 -0.04 -2.49 -8.94
CA HIS A 133 1.12 -2.56 -9.81
C HIS A 133 1.14 -1.40 -10.82
N ILE A 134 2.27 -0.70 -10.90
CA ILE A 134 2.54 0.39 -11.83
C ILE A 134 3.63 -0.07 -12.80
N LYS A 135 3.20 -0.33 -14.03
CA LYS A 135 4.09 -0.72 -15.13
C LYS A 135 4.82 0.46 -15.74
N LYS A 136 5.92 0.20 -16.43
CA LYS A 136 6.50 1.18 -17.36
C LYS A 136 5.57 1.39 -18.56
N ALA A 137 5.51 2.64 -19.03
CA ALA A 137 4.88 3.00 -20.30
C ALA A 137 5.71 2.52 -21.50
#